data_AF-A0A925GRA0-F1
#
_entry.id   AF-A0A925GRA0-F1
#
_cell.length_a   1.000
_cell.length_b   1.000
_cell.length_c   1.000
_cell.angle_alpha   90.00
_cell.angle_beta   90.00
_cell.angle_gamma   90.00
#
_symmetry.space_group_name_H-M   'P 1'
#
loop_
_entity.id
_entity.type
_entity.pdbx_description
1 polymer ?
#
loop_
_entity_poly.entity_id
_entity_poly.type
_entity_poly.pdbx_seq_one_letter_code
_entity_poly.pdbx_strand_id
1 'polypeptide(L)'
;MAQNRGDIATVDILASHGPESRIYFEINVPLDPAGLVRDLEALSIVRKVVLVKSIAAIYGKRVIIIGGGAQVGQVAIGAISEADRHNIRGEHISVDTIPLVGEQALADAVRSVPNLPRVRALVLAGSLMGGDIDDAVREVREQGLLVISLNMAGSVPDAADLVVTDPVQAGVMAVMAVADTAKFRIDRLTRRVF
;
A
#
# COMPACT_ATOMS: atom_id res chain seq x y z
N MET A 1 3.30 12.96 24.19
CA MET A 1 2.34 12.97 23.06
C MET A 1 1.10 13.82 23.36
N ALA A 2 0.16 13.36 24.21
CA ALA A 2 -1.11 14.06 24.47
C ALA A 2 -0.93 15.50 25.05
N GLN A 3 0.05 15.71 25.93
CA GLN A 3 0.37 17.04 26.47
C GLN A 3 0.82 18.04 25.38
N ASN A 4 1.42 17.53 24.29
CA ASN A 4 1.82 18.34 23.13
C ASN A 4 0.71 18.41 22.07
N ARG A 5 -0.52 17.95 22.38
CA ARG A 5 -1.64 17.83 21.43
C ARG A 5 -1.27 17.06 20.15
N GLY A 6 -0.34 16.12 20.25
CA GLY A 6 0.08 15.28 19.13
C GLY A 6 -0.91 14.15 18.90
N ASP A 7 -1.34 13.98 17.66
CA ASP A 7 -2.19 12.87 17.20
C ASP A 7 -1.31 11.82 16.51
N ILE A 8 -1.37 10.57 17.01
CA ILE A 8 -0.49 9.50 16.54
C ILE A 8 -1.12 8.90 15.28
N ALA A 9 -0.49 9.13 14.14
CA ALA A 9 -0.90 8.53 12.87
C ALA A 9 -0.42 7.08 12.76
N THR A 10 0.82 6.81 13.18
CA THR A 10 1.44 5.48 13.10
C THR A 10 2.36 5.25 14.30
N VAL A 11 2.39 4.03 14.82
CA VAL A 11 3.41 3.56 15.77
C VAL A 11 3.88 2.16 15.39
N ASP A 12 5.20 1.97 15.32
CA ASP A 12 5.82 0.68 14.99
C ASP A 12 7.01 0.40 15.91
N ILE A 13 7.17 -0.86 16.31
CA ILE A 13 8.39 -1.33 16.98
C ILE A 13 9.26 -2.00 15.92
N LEU A 14 10.27 -1.26 15.43
CA LEU A 14 11.09 -1.67 14.29
C LEU A 14 12.10 -2.77 14.64
N ALA A 15 12.59 -2.77 15.87
CA ALA A 15 13.53 -3.76 16.36
C ALA A 15 13.45 -3.85 17.88
N SER A 16 13.61 -5.07 18.40
CA SER A 16 13.89 -5.30 19.81
C SER A 16 15.12 -6.20 19.90
N HIS A 17 16.28 -5.58 20.13
CA HIS A 17 17.55 -6.29 20.25
C HIS A 17 18.02 -6.18 21.71
N GLY A 18 17.93 -7.28 22.45
CA GLY A 18 18.31 -7.30 23.86
C GLY A 18 17.49 -6.28 24.68
N PRO A 19 18.13 -5.45 25.54
CA PRO A 19 17.42 -4.50 26.39
C PRO A 19 16.96 -3.23 25.65
N GLU A 20 17.20 -3.11 24.35
CA GLU A 20 16.90 -1.91 23.57
C GLU A 20 15.83 -2.18 22.51
N SER A 21 14.86 -1.28 22.43
CA SER A 21 13.82 -1.28 21.41
C SER A 21 13.87 0.01 20.59
N ARG A 22 13.75 -0.12 19.27
CA ARG A 22 13.61 1.02 18.36
C ARG A 22 12.14 1.21 18.03
N ILE A 23 11.56 2.28 18.53
CA ILE A 23 10.16 2.65 18.28
C ILE A 23 10.12 3.78 17.27
N TYR A 24 9.25 3.64 16.28
CA TYR A 24 8.96 4.64 15.27
C TYR A 24 7.57 5.23 15.51
N PHE A 25 7.46 6.55 15.37
CA PHE A 25 6.21 7.26 15.48
C PHE A 25 6.05 8.21 14.28
N GLU A 26 4.86 8.22 13.68
CA GLU A 26 4.38 9.33 12.86
C GLU A 26 3.31 10.07 13.64
N ILE A 27 3.52 11.36 13.85
CA ILE A 27 2.67 12.17 14.74
C ILE A 27 2.33 13.47 14.04
N ASN A 28 1.03 13.72 13.93
CA ASN A 28 0.52 15.01 13.52
C ASN A 28 0.58 15.93 14.74
N VAL A 29 1.50 16.89 14.71
CA VAL A 29 1.62 17.91 15.76
C VAL A 29 1.13 19.26 15.23
N PRO A 30 0.22 19.95 15.94
CA PRO A 30 -0.26 21.27 15.52
C PRO A 30 0.75 22.40 15.76
N LEU A 31 1.85 22.12 16.47
CA LEU A 31 2.93 23.05 16.84
C LEU A 31 4.30 22.47 16.46
N ASP A 32 5.36 23.24 16.70
CA ASP A 32 6.76 22.84 16.49
C ASP A 32 7.08 21.50 17.22
N PRO A 33 7.57 20.46 16.49
CA PRO A 33 7.91 19.17 17.08
C PRO A 33 9.03 19.24 18.13
N ALA A 34 9.79 20.33 18.22
CA ALA A 34 10.90 20.46 19.17
C ALA A 34 10.47 20.30 20.64
N GLY A 35 9.26 20.74 21.00
CA GLY A 35 8.72 20.53 22.35
C GLY A 35 8.58 19.04 22.67
N LEU A 36 7.98 18.29 21.75
CA LEU A 36 7.79 16.86 21.91
C LEU A 36 9.11 16.09 21.95
N VAL A 37 10.09 16.48 21.13
CA VAL A 37 11.43 15.87 21.15
C VAL A 37 12.07 16.04 22.52
N ARG A 38 12.06 17.26 23.07
CA ARG A 38 12.62 17.53 24.41
C ARG A 38 11.93 16.70 25.50
N ASP A 39 10.61 16.60 25.46
CA ASP A 39 9.86 15.83 26.44
C ASP A 39 10.18 14.33 26.38
N LEU A 40 10.41 13.79 25.18
CA LEU A 40 10.84 12.40 25.00
C LEU A 40 12.27 12.18 25.49
N GLU A 41 13.19 13.11 25.20
CA GLU A 41 14.58 13.05 25.66
C GLU A 41 14.72 13.16 27.19
N ALA A 42 13.75 13.78 27.87
CA ALA A 42 13.72 13.89 29.32
C ALA A 42 13.34 12.57 30.04
N LEU A 43 12.81 11.58 29.32
CA LEU A 43 12.43 10.28 29.90
C LEU A 43 13.67 9.42 30.13
N SER A 44 13.85 8.91 31.36
CA SER A 44 15.01 8.09 31.73
C SER A 44 15.17 6.79 30.94
N ILE A 45 14.07 6.28 30.35
CA ILE A 45 14.07 5.07 29.52
C ILE A 45 14.49 5.35 28.06
N VAL A 46 14.45 6.60 27.61
CA VAL A 46 14.74 6.98 26.23
C VAL A 46 16.23 7.25 26.08
N ARG A 47 16.89 6.45 25.24
CA ARG A 47 18.34 6.61 24.97
C ARG A 47 18.64 7.67 23.92
N LYS A 48 17.79 7.80 22.92
CA LYS A 48 17.99 8.70 21.78
C LYS A 48 16.67 9.00 21.10
N VAL A 49 16.48 10.26 20.72
CA VAL A 49 15.40 10.70 19.84
C VAL A 49 16.02 11.22 18.55
N VAL A 50 15.44 10.85 17.41
CA VAL A 50 15.86 11.37 16.10
C VAL A 50 14.60 11.75 15.33
N LEU A 51 14.49 13.03 14.99
CA LEU A 51 13.45 13.50 14.08
C LEU A 51 13.83 13.11 12.66
N VAL A 52 12.93 12.41 11.98
CA VAL A 52 13.11 11.94 10.60
C VAL A 52 11.92 12.35 9.75
N LYS A 53 12.08 12.32 8.42
CA LYS A 53 10.93 12.43 7.50
C LYS A 53 10.03 11.20 7.67
N SER A 54 8.72 11.39 7.51
CA SER A 54 7.74 10.30 7.57
C SER A 54 7.96 9.30 6.43
N ILE A 55 7.51 8.05 6.62
CA ILE A 55 7.53 7.05 5.55
C ILE A 55 6.65 7.54 4.40
N ALA A 56 5.53 8.20 4.69
CA ALA A 56 4.71 8.84 3.66
C ALA A 56 5.47 9.90 2.85
N ALA A 57 6.33 10.72 3.48
CA ALA A 57 7.10 11.74 2.75
C ALA A 57 8.20 11.12 1.86
N ILE A 58 8.77 9.98 2.24
CA ILE A 58 9.85 9.33 1.48
C ILE A 58 9.31 8.34 0.43
N TYR A 59 8.39 7.46 0.83
CA TYR A 59 7.89 6.35 0.02
C TYR A 59 6.48 6.57 -0.51
N GLY A 60 5.76 7.60 -0.03
CA GLY A 60 4.49 8.01 -0.60
C GLY A 60 3.36 6.99 -0.50
N LYS A 61 2.52 6.89 -1.51
CA LYS A 61 1.43 5.89 -1.59
C LYS A 61 2.01 4.53 -1.96
N ARG A 62 1.27 3.46 -1.70
CA ARG A 62 1.74 2.10 -2.01
C ARG A 62 0.75 1.33 -2.87
N VAL A 63 1.26 0.74 -3.96
CA VAL A 63 0.57 -0.27 -4.77
C VAL A 63 1.13 -1.63 -4.41
N ILE A 64 0.25 -2.59 -4.09
CA ILE A 64 0.62 -3.97 -3.79
C ILE A 64 0.30 -4.85 -4.99
N ILE A 65 1.18 -5.78 -5.33
CA ILE A 65 0.96 -6.77 -6.40
C ILE A 65 1.15 -8.18 -5.82
N ILE A 66 0.14 -9.03 -5.94
CA ILE A 66 0.14 -10.41 -5.41
C ILE A 66 -0.27 -11.38 -6.51
N GLY A 67 0.41 -12.53 -6.57
CA GLY A 67 -0.02 -13.66 -7.40
C GLY A 67 1.13 -14.47 -7.98
N GLY A 68 0.94 -15.03 -9.18
CA GLY A 68 1.94 -15.87 -9.84
C GLY A 68 3.17 -15.05 -10.27
N GLY A 69 4.37 -15.50 -9.92
CA GLY A 69 5.61 -14.71 -10.06
C GLY A 69 5.86 -14.13 -11.45
N ALA A 70 5.54 -14.85 -12.53
CA ALA A 70 5.67 -14.35 -13.89
C ALA A 70 4.75 -13.15 -14.18
N GLN A 71 3.48 -13.23 -13.76
CA GLN A 71 2.53 -12.14 -13.98
C GLN A 71 2.76 -10.98 -13.02
N VAL A 72 3.10 -11.25 -11.77
CA VAL A 72 3.55 -10.22 -10.80
C VAL A 72 4.69 -9.39 -11.39
N GLY A 73 5.69 -10.04 -12.01
CA GLY A 73 6.79 -9.34 -12.68
C GLY A 73 6.34 -8.44 -13.82
N GLN A 74 5.39 -8.88 -14.65
CA GLN A 74 4.86 -8.07 -15.75
C GLN A 74 4.07 -6.85 -15.25
N VAL A 75 3.22 -7.04 -14.24
CA VAL A 75 2.51 -5.92 -13.61
C VAL A 75 3.49 -4.93 -12.97
N ALA A 76 4.52 -5.44 -12.30
CA ALA A 76 5.53 -4.61 -11.66
C ALA A 76 6.28 -3.73 -12.67
N ILE A 77 6.59 -4.22 -13.87
CA ILE A 77 7.23 -3.42 -14.92
C ILE A 77 6.39 -2.18 -15.25
N GLY A 78 5.09 -2.36 -15.49
CA GLY A 78 4.19 -1.26 -15.80
C GLY A 78 4.02 -0.28 -14.63
N ALA A 79 3.80 -0.82 -13.42
CA ALA A 79 3.64 -0.01 -12.23
C ALA A 79 4.90 0.79 -11.91
N ILE A 80 6.08 0.19 -11.95
CA ILE A 80 7.35 0.88 -11.67
C ILE A 80 7.58 1.98 -12.72
N SER A 81 7.37 1.69 -14.00
CA SER A 81 7.57 2.68 -15.07
C SER A 81 6.65 3.89 -14.93
N GLU A 82 5.38 3.68 -14.55
CA GLU A 82 4.46 4.79 -14.32
C GLU A 82 4.80 5.53 -13.02
N ALA A 83 5.11 4.81 -11.94
CA ALA A 83 5.45 5.41 -10.66
C ALA A 83 6.66 6.31 -10.78
N ASP A 84 7.70 5.91 -11.52
CA ASP A 84 8.89 6.72 -11.77
C ASP A 84 8.55 8.09 -12.39
N ARG A 85 7.64 8.11 -13.37
CA ARG A 85 7.17 9.36 -14.00
C ARG A 85 6.51 10.31 -13.02
N HIS A 86 5.76 9.79 -12.04
CA HIS A 86 5.13 10.57 -10.98
C HIS A 86 6.15 11.01 -9.91
N ASN A 87 7.05 10.11 -9.52
CA ASN A 87 8.09 10.32 -8.51
C ASN A 87 9.02 11.50 -8.87
N ILE A 88 9.50 11.58 -10.11
CA ILE A 88 10.36 12.69 -10.55
C ILE A 88 9.66 14.05 -10.54
N ARG A 89 8.32 14.09 -10.45
CA ARG A 89 7.50 15.30 -10.39
C ARG A 89 7.08 15.67 -8.96
N GLY A 90 7.55 14.93 -7.96
CA GLY A 90 7.37 15.23 -6.53
C GLY A 90 6.24 14.47 -5.84
N GLU A 91 5.47 13.65 -6.56
CA GLU A 91 4.50 12.72 -5.97
C GLU A 91 5.16 11.36 -5.78
N HIS A 92 5.21 10.82 -4.57
CA HIS A 92 5.84 9.52 -4.32
C HIS A 92 4.82 8.36 -4.34
N ILE A 93 5.14 7.31 -5.09
CA ILE A 93 4.39 6.05 -5.16
C ILE A 93 5.41 4.90 -5.16
N SER A 94 5.28 3.98 -4.20
CA SER A 94 6.04 2.74 -4.11
C SER A 94 5.23 1.56 -4.66
N VAL A 95 5.95 0.57 -5.20
CA VAL A 95 5.37 -0.67 -5.71
C VAL A 95 6.00 -1.82 -4.95
N ASP A 96 5.17 -2.55 -4.20
CA ASP A 96 5.62 -3.70 -3.41
C ASP A 96 4.98 -4.97 -3.99
N THR A 97 5.78 -6.02 -4.14
CA THR A 97 5.35 -7.26 -4.81
C THR A 97 5.61 -8.46 -3.92
N ILE A 98 4.71 -9.44 -3.94
CA ILE A 98 4.98 -10.77 -3.37
C ILE A 98 4.46 -11.87 -4.32
N PRO A 99 5.34 -12.78 -4.81
CA PRO A 99 4.88 -13.95 -5.53
C PRO A 99 4.28 -14.95 -4.54
N LEU A 100 3.02 -15.30 -4.74
CA LEU A 100 2.27 -16.20 -3.86
C LEU A 100 1.28 -17.05 -4.68
N VAL A 101 1.14 -18.31 -4.29
CA VAL A 101 0.22 -19.27 -4.93
C VAL A 101 -0.52 -20.07 -3.86
N GLY A 102 -1.68 -20.63 -4.23
CA GLY A 102 -2.56 -21.36 -3.32
C GLY A 102 -3.69 -20.47 -2.79
N GLU A 103 -4.90 -21.01 -2.78
CA GLU A 103 -6.14 -20.26 -2.50
C GLU A 103 -6.12 -19.59 -1.12
N GLN A 104 -5.93 -20.37 -0.05
CA GLN A 104 -5.92 -19.86 1.31
C GLN A 104 -4.81 -18.82 1.54
N ALA A 105 -3.59 -19.10 1.06
CA ALA A 105 -2.47 -18.19 1.23
C ALA A 105 -2.73 -16.85 0.52
N LEU A 106 -3.31 -16.89 -0.68
CA LEU A 106 -3.71 -15.69 -1.41
C LEU A 106 -4.83 -14.94 -0.67
N ALA A 107 -5.86 -15.64 -0.19
CA ALA A 107 -6.96 -15.03 0.55
C ALA A 107 -6.47 -14.34 1.84
N ASP A 108 -5.59 -15.00 2.61
CA ASP A 108 -4.98 -14.45 3.82
C ASP A 108 -4.12 -13.22 3.49
N ALA A 109 -3.32 -13.30 2.42
CA ALA A 109 -2.51 -12.19 1.96
C ALA A 109 -3.38 -10.99 1.57
N VAL A 110 -4.45 -11.21 0.80
CA VAL A 110 -5.42 -10.16 0.42
C VAL A 110 -6.01 -9.50 1.65
N ARG A 111 -6.55 -10.28 2.61
CA ARG A 111 -7.13 -9.75 3.86
C ARG A 111 -6.15 -8.94 4.71
N SER A 112 -4.85 -9.24 4.59
CA SER A 112 -3.82 -8.50 5.33
C SER A 112 -3.50 -7.14 4.71
N VAL A 113 -3.81 -6.91 3.43
CA VAL A 113 -3.41 -5.71 2.69
C VAL A 113 -3.89 -4.40 3.33
N PRO A 114 -5.15 -4.24 3.78
CA PRO A 114 -5.60 -3.01 4.43
C PRO A 114 -4.81 -2.61 5.68
N ASN A 115 -4.14 -3.56 6.34
CA ASN A 115 -3.28 -3.28 7.49
C ASN A 115 -1.91 -2.71 7.11
N LEU A 116 -1.57 -2.65 5.81
CA LEU A 116 -0.32 -2.10 5.34
C LEU A 116 -0.38 -0.57 5.29
N PRO A 117 0.53 0.14 5.99
CA PRO A 117 0.53 1.60 5.96
C PRO A 117 0.65 2.13 4.53
N ARG A 118 -0.14 3.16 4.21
CA ARG A 118 -0.12 3.90 2.93
C ARG A 118 -0.64 3.12 1.72
N VAL A 119 -1.18 1.91 1.89
CA VAL A 119 -1.71 1.16 0.75
C VAL A 119 -2.89 1.91 0.12
N ARG A 120 -2.90 1.96 -1.21
CA ARG A 120 -3.96 2.62 -1.98
C ARG A 120 -4.56 1.73 -3.07
N ALA A 121 -3.83 0.71 -3.51
CA ALA A 121 -4.32 -0.25 -4.48
C ALA A 121 -3.67 -1.63 -4.30
N LEU A 122 -4.41 -2.66 -4.70
CA LEU A 122 -3.97 -4.04 -4.82
C LEU A 122 -4.20 -4.52 -6.26
N VAL A 123 -3.19 -5.17 -6.86
CA VAL A 123 -3.29 -5.85 -8.14
C VAL A 123 -3.13 -7.36 -7.94
N LEU A 124 -4.15 -8.12 -8.36
CA LEU A 124 -4.14 -9.58 -8.37
C LEU A 124 -3.72 -10.10 -9.74
N ALA A 125 -2.54 -10.73 -9.78
CA ALA A 125 -1.86 -11.15 -11.00
C ALA A 125 -1.76 -12.68 -11.07
N GLY A 126 -2.73 -13.33 -11.71
CA GLY A 126 -2.74 -14.79 -11.90
C GLY A 126 -3.48 -15.22 -13.15
N SER A 127 -3.41 -16.52 -13.45
CA SER A 127 -4.16 -17.15 -14.54
C SER A 127 -5.48 -17.78 -14.08
N LEU A 128 -5.61 -18.08 -12.78
CA LEU A 128 -6.82 -18.61 -12.14
C LEU A 128 -6.84 -18.18 -10.67
N MET A 129 -7.88 -17.46 -10.25
CA MET A 129 -8.14 -17.16 -8.84
C MET A 129 -9.65 -17.12 -8.59
N GLY A 130 -10.09 -17.77 -7.51
CA GLY A 130 -11.50 -17.85 -7.13
C GLY A 130 -11.64 -18.39 -5.71
N GLY A 131 -12.85 -18.81 -5.34
CA GLY A 131 -13.13 -19.33 -4.00
C GLY A 131 -12.90 -18.27 -2.92
N ASP A 132 -12.16 -18.61 -1.86
CA ASP A 132 -11.94 -17.72 -0.70
C ASP A 132 -11.23 -16.41 -1.06
N ILE A 133 -10.54 -16.36 -2.21
CA ILE A 133 -9.91 -15.13 -2.72
C ILE A 133 -10.99 -14.13 -3.17
N ASP A 134 -12.11 -14.58 -3.73
CA ASP A 134 -13.23 -13.71 -4.15
C ASP A 134 -13.83 -12.99 -2.94
N ASP A 135 -14.11 -13.75 -1.88
CA ASP A 135 -14.64 -13.22 -0.63
C ASP A 135 -13.67 -12.23 0.00
N ALA A 136 -12.38 -12.58 0.07
CA ALA A 136 -11.33 -11.69 0.56
C ALA A 136 -11.26 -10.38 -0.25
N VAL A 137 -11.42 -10.44 -1.58
CA VAL A 137 -11.46 -9.24 -2.44
C VAL A 137 -12.65 -8.36 -2.12
N ARG A 138 -13.84 -8.93 -1.90
CA ARG A 138 -15.03 -8.16 -1.51
C ARG A 138 -14.82 -7.47 -0.16
N GLU A 139 -14.32 -8.21 0.83
CA GLU A 139 -14.06 -7.70 2.18
C GLU A 139 -13.11 -6.49 2.17
N VAL A 140 -12.02 -6.54 1.42
CA VAL A 140 -11.06 -5.41 1.37
C VAL A 140 -11.57 -4.23 0.56
N ARG A 141 -12.39 -4.48 -0.47
CA ARG A 141 -13.06 -3.41 -1.23
C ARG A 141 -14.08 -2.67 -0.39
N GLU A 142 -14.81 -3.36 0.48
CA GLU A 142 -15.72 -2.73 1.44
C GLU A 142 -14.98 -1.81 2.43
N GLN A 143 -13.71 -2.07 2.70
CA GLN A 143 -12.82 -1.19 3.47
C GLN A 143 -12.25 -0.02 2.65
N GLY A 144 -12.63 0.10 1.38
CA GLY A 144 -12.20 1.17 0.48
C GLY A 144 -10.88 0.92 -0.24
N LEU A 145 -10.33 -0.31 -0.19
CA LEU A 145 -9.15 -0.66 -0.98
C LEU A 145 -9.53 -0.85 -2.45
N LEU A 146 -8.84 -0.13 -3.34
CA LEU A 146 -8.96 -0.36 -4.77
C LEU A 146 -8.34 -1.71 -5.16
N VAL A 147 -9.11 -2.59 -5.80
CA VAL A 147 -8.62 -3.88 -6.28
C VAL A 147 -8.71 -3.98 -7.80
N ILE A 148 -7.58 -4.30 -8.43
CA ILE A 148 -7.46 -4.54 -9.87
C ILE A 148 -7.12 -6.02 -10.06
N SER A 149 -7.84 -6.70 -10.95
CA SER A 149 -7.59 -8.10 -11.30
C SER A 149 -7.09 -8.18 -12.75
N LEU A 150 -6.17 -9.11 -13.03
CA LEU A 150 -5.95 -9.50 -14.42
C LEU A 150 -7.16 -10.26 -14.96
N ASN A 151 -7.38 -10.18 -16.27
CA ASN A 151 -8.39 -10.99 -16.93
C ASN A 151 -7.99 -12.46 -16.92
N MET A 152 -8.47 -13.19 -15.91
CA MET A 152 -8.05 -14.54 -15.57
C MET A 152 -9.26 -15.47 -15.37
N ALA A 153 -9.04 -16.77 -15.25
CA ALA A 153 -10.11 -17.69 -14.91
C ALA A 153 -10.50 -17.58 -13.42
N GLY A 154 -11.70 -18.06 -13.08
CA GLY A 154 -12.23 -18.03 -11.71
C GLY A 154 -13.08 -16.78 -11.42
N SER A 155 -13.50 -16.64 -10.16
CA SER A 155 -14.48 -15.62 -9.76
C SER A 155 -13.87 -14.25 -9.41
N VAL A 156 -12.57 -14.19 -9.10
CA VAL A 156 -11.91 -12.94 -8.64
C VAL A 156 -12.10 -11.74 -9.59
N PRO A 157 -12.02 -11.88 -10.94
CA PRO A 157 -12.32 -10.77 -11.84
C PRO A 157 -13.71 -10.16 -11.61
N ASP A 158 -14.71 -10.98 -11.25
CA ASP A 158 -16.07 -10.54 -10.95
C ASP A 158 -16.22 -9.88 -9.58
N ALA A 159 -15.22 -9.98 -8.69
CA ALA A 159 -15.15 -9.25 -7.43
C ALA A 159 -14.29 -7.97 -7.47
N ALA A 160 -13.39 -7.76 -8.43
CA ALA A 160 -12.46 -6.61 -8.46
C ALA A 160 -13.07 -5.29 -8.98
N ASP A 161 -12.55 -4.12 -8.65
CA ASP A 161 -13.06 -2.84 -9.19
C ASP A 161 -12.79 -2.69 -10.70
N LEU A 162 -11.69 -3.27 -11.16
CA LEU A 162 -11.21 -3.17 -12.54
C LEU A 162 -10.61 -4.51 -12.97
N VAL A 163 -10.89 -4.92 -14.21
CA VAL A 163 -10.30 -6.10 -14.84
C VAL A 163 -9.48 -5.65 -16.04
N VAL A 164 -8.20 -6.03 -16.10
CA VAL A 164 -7.29 -5.61 -17.17
C VAL A 164 -6.62 -6.83 -17.78
N THR A 165 -6.65 -6.94 -19.11
CA THR A 165 -6.11 -8.11 -19.81
C THR A 165 -4.59 -8.07 -19.91
N ASP A 166 -4.02 -6.93 -20.25
CA ASP A 166 -2.57 -6.77 -20.34
C ASP A 166 -1.95 -6.50 -18.95
N PRO A 167 -1.02 -7.34 -18.47
CA PRO A 167 -0.46 -7.18 -17.14
C PRO A 167 0.36 -5.89 -16.98
N VAL A 168 1.08 -5.46 -18.03
CA VAL A 168 1.85 -4.21 -17.96
C VAL A 168 0.90 -3.02 -17.82
N GLN A 169 -0.17 -2.97 -18.61
CA GLN A 169 -1.21 -1.95 -18.52
C GLN A 169 -1.90 -1.97 -17.15
N ALA A 170 -2.16 -3.14 -16.56
CA ALA A 170 -2.74 -3.24 -15.22
C ALA A 170 -1.88 -2.51 -14.18
N GLY A 171 -0.55 -2.65 -14.27
CA GLY A 171 0.39 -1.94 -13.41
C GLY A 171 0.36 -0.42 -13.62
N VAL A 172 0.36 0.03 -14.88
CA VAL A 172 0.24 1.45 -15.22
C VAL A 172 -1.06 2.04 -14.67
N MET A 173 -2.19 1.35 -14.90
CA MET A 173 -3.51 1.79 -14.44
C MET A 173 -3.60 1.83 -12.91
N ALA A 174 -2.96 0.89 -12.21
CA ALA A 174 -2.90 0.89 -10.75
C ALA A 174 -2.24 2.17 -10.21
N VAL A 175 -1.12 2.57 -10.80
CA VAL A 175 -0.42 3.80 -10.39
C VAL A 175 -1.20 5.04 -10.77
N MET A 176 -1.72 5.12 -12.01
CA MET A 176 -2.54 6.23 -12.45
C MET A 176 -3.79 6.41 -11.58
N ALA A 177 -4.38 5.33 -11.07
CA ALA A 177 -5.55 5.39 -10.20
C ALA A 177 -5.27 5.98 -8.81
N VAL A 178 -4.04 5.83 -8.32
CA VAL A 178 -3.66 6.35 -6.99
C VAL A 178 -2.95 7.69 -7.06
N ALA A 179 -2.44 8.09 -8.23
CA ALA A 179 -1.77 9.36 -8.45
C ALA A 179 -2.76 10.54 -8.43
N ASP A 180 -2.48 11.58 -7.65
CA ASP A 180 -3.31 12.80 -7.58
C ASP A 180 -3.15 13.66 -8.84
N THR A 181 -2.01 13.50 -9.51
CA THR A 181 -1.64 14.24 -10.73
C THR A 181 -2.23 13.64 -12.01
N ALA A 182 -2.78 12.42 -11.94
CA ALA A 182 -3.40 11.77 -13.07
C ALA A 182 -4.87 12.23 -13.25
N LYS A 183 -5.28 12.48 -14.50
CA LYS A 183 -6.70 12.71 -14.83
C LYS A 183 -7.53 11.42 -14.80
N PHE A 184 -6.86 10.27 -14.73
CA PHE A 184 -7.50 8.97 -14.71
C PHE A 184 -8.20 8.78 -13.38
N ARG A 185 -9.52 8.59 -13.43
CA ARG A 185 -10.29 8.23 -12.24
C ARG A 185 -11.21 7.06 -12.54
N ILE A 186 -11.15 6.06 -11.69
CA ILE A 186 -11.90 4.81 -11.86
C ILE A 186 -13.42 5.07 -11.78
N ASP A 187 -13.86 6.01 -10.94
CA ASP A 187 -15.26 6.42 -10.82
C ASP A 187 -15.86 7.00 -12.11
N ARG A 188 -15.02 7.37 -13.09
CA ARG A 188 -15.45 7.91 -14.39
C ARG A 188 -15.44 6.88 -15.51
N LEU A 189 -14.99 5.65 -15.25
CA LEU A 189 -14.96 4.59 -16.26
C LEU A 189 -16.37 4.03 -16.46
N THR A 190 -16.81 3.96 -17.71
CA THR A 190 -18.10 3.36 -18.10
C THR A 190 -18.03 1.85 -18.33
N ARG A 191 -16.81 1.29 -18.33
CA ARG A 191 -16.52 -0.14 -18.50
C ARG A 191 -15.61 -0.60 -17.37
N ARG A 192 -15.76 -1.86 -17.00
CA ARG A 192 -14.97 -2.52 -15.95
C ARG A 192 -13.82 -3.38 -16.50
N VAL A 193 -13.91 -3.80 -17.76
CA VAL A 193 -12.96 -4.70 -18.41
C VAL A 193 -12.22 -3.96 -19.53
N PHE A 194 -10.88 -4.07 -19.55
CA PHE A 194 -9.98 -3.40 -20.49
C PHE A 194 -8.94 -4.35 -21.08
#